data_AF-A0AAC9LJ66-F1
#
_entry.id   AF-A0AAC9LJ66-F1
#
_cell.length_a   1.000
_cell.length_b   1.000
_cell.length_c   1.000
_cell.angle_alpha   90.00
_cell.angle_beta   90.00
_cell.angle_gamma   90.00
#
_symmetry.space_group_name_H-M   'P 1'
#
loop_
_entity.id
_entity.type
_entity.pdbx_description
1 polymer ?
#
loop_
_entity_poly.entity_id
_entity_poly.type
_entity_poly.pdbx_seq_one_letter_code
_entity_poly.pdbx_strand_id
1 'polypeptide(L)' 'MLRTERGLSRVTLAKAVEVNPQTIGALERGDHYPSLDLALRICEVFGLPVEAVFSRTPFAPLSEELYGRRGET' A
#
# COMPACT_ATOMS: atom_id res chain seq x y z
N MET A 1 -5.75 2.96 -3.49
CA MET A 1 -4.30 3.25 -3.61
C MET A 1 -3.91 4.13 -2.43
N LEU A 2 -3.16 3.57 -1.47
CA LEU A 2 -2.98 4.13 -0.12
C LEU A 2 -2.53 5.60 -0.09
N ARG A 3 -1.57 6.00 -0.94
CA ARG A 3 -1.13 7.41 -0.98
C ARG A 3 -2.25 8.36 -1.37
N THR A 4 -3.11 7.97 -2.31
CA THR A 4 -4.20 8.81 -2.81
C THR A 4 -5.28 8.96 -1.74
N GLU A 5 -5.57 7.88 -1.02
CA GLU A 5 -6.50 7.90 0.14
C GLU A 5 -6.02 8.84 1.25
N ARG A 6 -4.69 8.98 1.42
CA ARG A 6 -4.07 9.92 2.36
C ARG A 6 -3.79 11.30 1.75
N GLY A 7 -4.22 11.58 0.52
CA GLY A 7 -3.95 12.86 -0.17
C GLY A 7 -2.47 13.12 -0.47
N LEU A 8 -1.62 12.10 -0.43
CA LEU A 8 -0.18 12.19 -0.66
C LEU A 8 0.16 12.10 -2.15
N SER A 9 0.96 13.07 -2.61
CA SER A 9 1.62 12.99 -3.92
C SER A 9 2.75 11.95 -3.89
N ARG A 10 3.16 11.47 -5.07
CA ARG A 10 4.34 10.59 -5.19
C ARG A 10 5.60 11.23 -4.63
N VAL A 11 5.78 12.54 -4.87
CA VAL A 11 6.93 13.30 -4.38
C VAL A 11 6.93 13.37 -2.85
N THR A 12 5.76 13.60 -2.25
CA THR A 12 5.60 13.66 -0.79
C THR A 12 5.92 12.31 -0.15
N LEU A 13 5.38 11.22 -0.70
CA LEU A 13 5.67 9.87 -0.19
C LEU A 13 7.14 9.52 -0.35
N ALA A 14 7.72 9.79 -1.53
CA ALA A 14 9.13 9.52 -1.81
C ALA A 14 10.06 10.26 -0.84
N LYS A 15 9.75 11.51 -0.51
CA LYS A 15 10.48 12.29 0.49
C LYS A 15 10.35 11.67 1.89
N ALA A 16 9.16 11.23 2.28
CA ALA A 16 8.91 10.64 3.60
C ALA A 16 9.65 9.31 3.80
N VAL A 17 9.87 8.56 2.72
CA VAL A 17 10.60 7.29 2.71
C VAL A 17 11.96 7.41 2.03
N GLU A 18 12.53 8.61 1.95
CA GLU A 18 13.90 8.90 1.48
C GLU A 18 14.33 8.18 0.18
N VAL A 19 13.45 8.17 -0.83
CA VAL A 19 13.74 7.62 -2.17
C VAL A 19 13.42 8.62 -3.27
N ASN A 20 13.79 8.27 -4.51
CA ASN A 20 13.40 9.05 -5.68
C ASN A 20 11.89 8.86 -5.97
N PRO A 21 11.14 9.91 -6.39
CA PRO A 21 9.75 9.77 -6.82
C PRO A 21 9.50 8.71 -7.92
N GLN A 22 10.49 8.43 -8.76
CA GLN A 22 10.45 7.36 -9.76
C GLN A 22 10.37 5.97 -9.13
N THR A 23 11.03 5.75 -7.98
CA THR A 23 10.94 4.50 -7.22
C THR A 23 9.50 4.24 -6.81
N ILE A 24 8.82 5.24 -6.24
CA ILE A 24 7.39 5.13 -5.89
C ILE A 24 6.55 4.80 -7.13
N GLY A 25 6.80 5.48 -8.25
CA GLY A 25 6.12 5.17 -9.52
C GLY A 25 6.35 3.73 -10.02
N ALA A 26 7.55 3.20 -9.89
CA ALA A 26 7.89 1.83 -10.28
C ALA A 26 7.23 0.79 -9.36
N LEU A 27 7.21 1.03 -8.05
CA LEU A 27 6.50 0.16 -7.09
C LEU A 27 5.01 0.09 -7.41
N GLU A 28 4.38 1.21 -7.74
CA GLU A 28 2.95 1.27 -8.05
C GLU A 28 2.56 0.56 -9.34
N ARG A 29 3.49 0.44 -10.29
CA ARG A 29 3.28 -0.34 -11.52
C ARG A 29 3.65 -1.82 -11.36
N GLY A 30 4.31 -2.18 -10.26
CA GLY A 30 4.83 -3.53 -10.03
C GLY A 30 6.12 -3.83 -10.80
N ASP A 31 6.80 -2.81 -11.35
CA ASP A 31 8.05 -2.97 -12.11
C ASP A 31 9.24 -3.35 -11.20
N HIS A 32 9.10 -3.09 -9.89
CA HIS A 32 10.17 -3.27 -8.92
C HIS A 32 9.62 -3.73 -7.57
N TYR A 33 10.36 -4.60 -6.89
CA TYR A 33 10.08 -4.99 -5.50
C TYR A 33 10.92 -4.13 -4.56
N PRO A 34 10.34 -3.59 -3.47
CA PRO A 34 11.09 -2.79 -2.51
C PRO A 34 12.07 -3.68 -1.72
N SER A 35 13.13 -3.07 -1.18
CA SER A 35 13.87 -3.70 -0.09
C SER A 35 12.98 -3.84 1.15
N LEU A 36 13.32 -4.74 2.07
CA LEU A 36 12.58 -4.90 3.33
C LEU A 36 12.52 -3.58 4.11
N ASP A 37 13.64 -2.86 4.18
CA ASP A 37 13.72 -1.54 4.82
C ASP A 37 12.74 -0.53 4.20
N LEU A 38 12.70 -0.42 2.87
CA LEU A 38 11.78 0.49 2.18
C LEU A 38 10.32 0.09 2.42
N ALA A 39 10.01 -1.21 2.42
CA ALA A 39 8.69 -1.71 2.72
C ALA A 39 8.24 -1.32 4.14
N LEU A 40 9.11 -1.48 5.14
CA LEU A 40 8.82 -1.11 6.52
C LEU A 40 8.62 0.40 6.69
N ARG A 41 9.46 1.24 6.08
CA ARG A 41 9.28 2.71 6.11
C ARG A 41 7.96 3.15 5.45
N ILE A 42 7.56 2.49 4.37
CA ILE A 42 6.24 2.72 3.76
C ILE A 42 5.11 2.34 4.72
N CYS A 43 5.24 1.21 5.43
CA CYS A 43 4.27 0.77 6.44
C CYS A 43 4.14 1.79 7.58
N GLU A 44 5.25 2.34 8.06
CA GLU A 44 5.27 3.39 9.09
C GLU A 44 4.55 4.66 8.64
N VAL A 45 4.77 5.12 7.40
CA VAL A 45 4.08 6.29 6.84
C VAL A 45 2.56 6.09 6.82
N PHE A 46 2.10 4.88 6.54
CA PHE A 46 0.66 4.57 6.51
C PHE A 46 0.09 4.14 7.87
N GLY A 47 0.92 3.78 8.84
CA GLY A 47 0.49 3.19 10.11
C GLY A 47 -0.26 1.88 9.90
N LEU A 48 0.16 1.08 8.91
CA LEU A 48 -0.45 -0.19 8.53
C LEU A 48 0.57 -1.32 8.61
N PRO A 49 0.16 -2.54 8.94
CA PRO A 49 1.06 -3.70 8.92
C PRO A 49 1.44 -4.08 7.48
N VAL A 50 2.52 -4.83 7.33
CA VAL A 50 3.11 -5.16 6.01
C VAL A 50 2.13 -5.89 5.10
N GLU A 51 1.33 -6.80 5.64
CA GLU A 51 0.31 -7.57 4.92
C GLU A 51 -0.84 -6.70 4.38
N ALA A 52 -1.10 -5.55 5.01
CA ALA A 52 -2.11 -4.60 4.55
C ALA A 52 -1.59 -3.67 3.45
N VAL A 53 -0.26 -3.51 3.34
CA VAL A 53 0.38 -2.66 2.32
C VAL A 53 0.85 -3.49 1.12
N PHE A 54 1.41 -4.67 1.37
CA PHE A 54 2.03 -5.55 0.39
C PHE A 54 1.38 -6.93 0.42
N SER A 55 0.14 -7.00 -0.07
CA SER A 55 -0.53 -8.29 -0.27
C SER A 55 -0.16 -8.90 -1.62
N ARG A 56 0.03 -10.23 -1.65
CA ARG A 56 0.20 -10.99 -2.90
C ARG A 56 -1.13 -11.28 -3.60
N THR A 57 -2.25 -11.08 -2.91
CA THR A 57 -3.60 -11.27 -3.42
C THR A 57 -4.34 -9.94 -3.37
N PRO A 58 -5.19 -9.63 -4.38
CA PRO A 58 -6.06 -8.47 -4.29
C PRO A 58 -6.91 -8.51 -3.02
N PHE A 59 -7.11 -7.35 -2.40
CA PHE A 59 -8.08 -7.22 -1.32
C PHE A 59 -9.49 -7.38 -1.87
N ALA A 60 -10.34 -8.08 -1.12
CA ALA A 60 -11.74 -8.22 -1.51
C ALA A 60 -12.41 -6.82 -1.51
N PRO A 61 -13.38 -6.59 -2.40
CA PRO A 61 -14.19 -5.37 -2.33
C PRO A 61 -14.85 -5.25 -0.96
N LEU A 62 -14.90 -4.03 -0.42
CA LEU A 62 -15.50 -3.77 0.90
C LEU A 62 -16.96 -4.29 0.99
N SER A 63 -17.71 -4.26 -0.11
CA SER A 63 -19.06 -4.80 -0.17
C SER A 63 -19.10 -6.32 0.09
N GLU A 64 -18.13 -7.06 -0.42
CA GLU A 64 -18.04 -8.50 -0.20
C GLU A 64 -17.68 -8.80 1.27
N GLU A 65 -16.76 -8.04 1.86
CA GLU A 65 -16.38 -8.21 3.26
C GLU A 65 -17.53 -7.87 4.24
N LEU A 66 -18.31 -6.81 3.95
CA LEU A 66 -19.39 -6.34 4.82
C LEU A 66 -20.73 -7.09 4.66
N TYR A 67 -20.99 -7.65 3.47
CA TYR A 67 -22.27 -8.32 3.18
C TYR A 67 -22.14 -9.82 2.93
N GLY A 68 -20.98 -10.32 2.47
CA GLY A 68 -20.74 -11.75 2.20
C GLY A 68 -20.62 -12.61 3.47
N ARG A 69 -20.08 -12.04 4.56
CA ARG A 69 -19.93 -12.75 5.85
C ARG A 69 -21.23 -13.00 6.62
N ARG A 70 -22.38 -12.51 6.13
CA ARG A 70 -23.70 -12.75 6.75
C ARG A 70 -24.37 -14.07 6.32
N GLY A 71 -23.73 -14.86 5.46
CA GLY A 71 -24.29 -16.10 4.92
C GLY A 71 -23.85 -17.39 5.62
N GLU A 72 -22.97 -17.33 6.62
CA GLU A 72 -22.46 -18.50 7.33
C GLU A 72 -23.06 -18.54 8.75
N THR A 73 -24.24 -19.14 8.88
CA THR A 73 -24.82 -19.62 10.16
C THR A 73 -25.52 -20.94 9.91
#